data_AF-A0A6A5U3U7-F1
#
_entry.id   AF-A0A6A5U3U7-F1
#
_cell.length_a   1.000
_cell.length_b   1.000
_cell.length_c   1.000
_cell.angle_alpha   90.00
_cell.angle_beta   90.00
_cell.angle_gamma   90.00
#
_symmetry.space_group_name_H-M   'P 1'
#
loop_
_entity.id
_entity.type
_entity.pdbx_description
1 polymer ?
#
loop_
_entity_poly.entity_id
_entity_poly.type
_entity_poly.pdbx_seq_one_letter_code
_entity_poly.pdbx_strand_id
1 'polypeptide(L)'
;MLRELSPHLGPIALPAGTTPPTPPHNDPLDDIYGSEPSSPNLSSQSFSRPDEILSDLPSRQRALDTDAYREGLSNNKGQFVQEGFDEGYSLGANLGILVGYILGILQGFMTALKGHDETRWEAAKKLWDDAQKELAIEEVLGQEWIDEEGIWKWEVEGKDDEVTFKEVAEQHPVLKTWIGRVRDIAQTWGVDLEALEGGQEGAVEAEG
;
A
#
# COMPACT_ATOMS: atom_id res chain seq x y z
N MET A 1 6.35 8.05 -55.61
CA MET A 1 5.73 7.25 -54.54
C MET A 1 6.44 7.58 -53.23
N LEU A 2 5.65 7.72 -52.17
CA LEU A 2 5.99 7.75 -50.73
C LEU A 2 6.65 9.02 -50.16
N ARG A 3 5.80 9.77 -49.44
CA ARG A 3 6.08 10.78 -48.43
C ARG A 3 6.51 10.08 -47.13
N GLU A 4 7.56 10.59 -46.49
CA GLU A 4 7.87 10.36 -45.07
C GLU A 4 7.60 11.68 -44.34
N LEU A 5 6.58 11.73 -43.50
CA LEU A 5 6.19 12.86 -42.65
C LEU A 5 5.99 12.29 -41.24
N SER A 6 6.87 12.66 -40.33
CA SER A 6 6.84 12.32 -38.91
C SER A 6 5.51 12.74 -38.24
N PRO A 7 4.95 11.93 -37.32
CA PRO A 7 3.72 12.29 -36.61
C PRO A 7 4.01 13.23 -35.44
N HIS A 8 3.46 14.45 -35.51
CA HIS A 8 3.34 15.33 -34.35
C HIS A 8 2.21 14.83 -33.43
N LEU A 9 2.52 14.70 -32.14
CA LEU A 9 1.57 14.38 -31.08
C LEU A 9 0.74 15.64 -30.75
N GLY A 10 -0.54 15.63 -31.13
CA GLY A 10 -1.54 16.57 -30.62
C GLY A 10 -2.21 16.07 -29.34
N PRO A 11 -2.79 16.96 -28.51
CA PRO A 11 -3.41 16.60 -27.25
C PRO A 11 -4.71 15.78 -27.44
N ILE A 12 -4.85 14.74 -26.62
CA ILE A 12 -5.96 13.79 -26.58
C ILE A 12 -7.22 14.49 -26.07
N ALA A 13 -8.29 14.48 -26.86
CA ALA A 13 -9.62 14.97 -26.47
C ALA A 13 -10.45 13.84 -25.86
N LEU A 14 -10.94 14.04 -24.63
CA LEU A 14 -11.97 13.18 -24.00
C LEU A 14 -13.35 13.82 -24.19
N PRO A 15 -14.43 13.04 -24.44
CA PRO A 15 -15.75 13.56 -24.73
C PRO A 15 -16.44 14.08 -23.48
N ALA A 16 -16.69 15.39 -23.41
CA ALA A 16 -17.54 16.00 -22.39
C ALA A 16 -19.02 15.69 -22.71
N GLY A 17 -19.69 15.03 -21.76
CA GLY A 17 -21.14 14.83 -21.78
C GLY A 17 -21.89 16.15 -21.78
N THR A 18 -23.04 16.15 -22.45
CA THR A 18 -23.96 17.26 -22.68
C THR A 18 -24.42 17.93 -21.38
N THR A 19 -24.04 19.19 -21.18
CA THR A 19 -24.63 20.08 -20.15
C THR A 19 -25.98 20.65 -20.63
N PRO A 20 -27.01 20.74 -19.77
CA PRO A 20 -28.28 21.40 -20.12
C PRO A 20 -28.10 22.92 -20.33
N PRO A 21 -29.01 23.59 -21.07
CA PRO A 21 -28.87 25.01 -21.38
C PRO A 21 -29.01 25.87 -20.11
N THR A 22 -28.03 26.75 -19.90
CA THR A 22 -28.00 27.75 -18.84
C THR A 22 -29.16 28.75 -19.00
N PRO A 23 -29.97 29.03 -17.95
CA PRO A 23 -30.94 30.12 -17.99
C PRO A 23 -30.22 31.48 -18.03
N PRO A 24 -30.85 32.56 -18.52
CA PRO A 24 -30.21 33.87 -18.60
C PRO A 24 -29.77 34.32 -17.20
N HIS A 25 -28.48 34.64 -17.08
CA HIS A 25 -27.88 35.19 -15.88
C HIS A 25 -28.57 36.51 -15.51
N ASN A 26 -29.41 36.49 -14.48
CA ASN A 26 -29.58 37.65 -13.62
C ASN A 26 -28.31 37.73 -12.77
N ASP A 27 -27.62 38.86 -12.81
CA ASP A 27 -26.39 39.09 -12.06
C ASP A 27 -26.67 38.94 -10.55
N PRO A 28 -26.11 37.92 -9.88
CA PRO A 28 -26.42 37.62 -8.47
C PRO A 28 -25.83 38.65 -7.48
N LEU A 29 -25.13 39.68 -7.98
CA LEU A 29 -24.52 40.74 -7.18
C LEU A 29 -25.24 42.09 -7.29
N ASP A 30 -26.26 42.21 -8.15
CA ASP A 30 -27.03 43.45 -8.36
C ASP A 30 -27.95 43.79 -7.16
N ASP A 31 -28.37 42.77 -6.40
CA ASP A 31 -29.26 42.93 -5.23
C ASP A 31 -28.51 43.37 -3.95
N ILE A 32 -27.17 43.38 -3.98
CA ILE A 32 -26.34 43.70 -2.79
C ILE A 32 -25.90 45.17 -2.79
N TYR A 33 -25.84 45.83 -3.95
CA TYR A 33 -25.35 47.21 -4.09
C TYR A 33 -26.39 48.19 -4.67
N GLY A 34 -27.61 47.75 -4.96
CA GLY A 34 -28.65 48.50 -5.67
C GLY A 34 -29.69 49.25 -4.82
N SER A 35 -29.38 49.67 -3.59
CA SER A 35 -30.28 50.55 -2.82
C SER A 35 -29.47 51.54 -2.01
N GLU A 36 -29.26 52.74 -2.54
CA GLU A 36 -28.83 53.89 -1.75
C GLU A 36 -29.96 54.30 -0.79
N PRO A 37 -29.84 54.16 0.55
CA PRO A 37 -30.64 54.97 1.44
C PRO A 37 -30.01 56.36 1.53
N SER A 38 -30.81 57.40 1.32
CA SER A 38 -30.38 58.79 1.53
C SER A 38 -29.66 58.96 2.87
N SER A 39 -28.44 59.45 2.82
CA SER A 39 -27.54 59.62 3.96
C SER A 39 -28.21 60.42 5.09
N PRO A 40 -28.26 59.90 6.34
CA PRO A 40 -28.59 60.73 7.48
C PRO A 40 -27.34 61.53 7.87
N ASN A 41 -27.43 62.87 7.79
CA ASN A 41 -26.44 63.74 8.40
C ASN A 41 -26.53 63.59 9.92
N LEU A 42 -25.54 62.97 10.56
CA LEU A 42 -25.38 62.99 12.00
C LEU A 42 -23.95 63.36 12.41
N SER A 43 -23.84 64.55 13.00
CA SER A 43 -22.65 65.06 13.66
C SER A 43 -22.22 64.18 14.84
N SER A 44 -20.91 63.94 14.92
CA SER A 44 -20.08 63.62 16.10
C SER A 44 -20.56 62.55 17.10
N GLN A 45 -19.79 61.46 17.21
CA GLN A 45 -18.98 61.15 18.41
C GLN A 45 -18.36 59.75 18.30
N SER A 46 -17.02 59.72 18.33
CA SER A 46 -16.21 58.53 18.51
C SER A 46 -16.39 57.98 19.93
N PHE A 47 -17.24 56.97 20.08
CA PHE A 47 -17.20 56.07 21.23
C PHE A 47 -16.96 54.67 20.68
N SER A 48 -15.79 54.11 20.98
CA SER A 48 -15.46 52.71 20.72
C SER A 48 -16.53 51.83 21.36
N ARG A 49 -17.37 51.21 20.53
CA ARG A 49 -18.45 50.32 20.98
C ARG A 49 -17.87 48.93 21.29
N PRO A 50 -17.96 48.43 22.53
CA PRO A 50 -17.55 47.07 22.86
C PRO A 50 -18.45 45.96 22.26
N ASP A 51 -19.63 46.31 21.73
CA ASP A 51 -20.60 45.35 21.16
C ASP A 51 -20.18 44.75 19.82
N GLU A 52 -19.31 45.41 19.05
CA GLU A 52 -18.85 44.93 17.74
C GLU A 52 -17.86 43.75 17.88
N ILE A 53 -17.14 43.71 19.00
CA ILE A 53 -16.19 42.63 19.35
C ILE A 53 -16.93 41.38 19.88
N LEU A 54 -18.12 41.55 20.47
CA LEU A 54 -18.93 40.48 21.06
C LEU A 54 -19.77 39.71 20.03
N SER A 55 -20.19 40.36 18.94
CA SER A 55 -21.04 39.75 17.90
C SER A 55 -20.29 38.79 16.96
N ASP A 56 -18.96 38.89 16.90
CA ASP A 56 -18.12 38.05 16.04
C ASP A 56 -17.60 36.77 16.74
N LEU A 57 -17.76 36.67 18.06
CA LEU A 57 -17.42 35.44 18.81
C LEU A 57 -18.27 34.23 18.40
N PRO A 58 -19.60 34.34 18.23
CA PRO A 58 -20.44 33.22 17.80
C PRO A 58 -20.16 32.75 16.36
N SER A 59 -19.84 33.67 15.43
CA SER A 59 -19.42 33.33 14.06
C SER A 59 -18.07 32.61 14.08
N ARG A 60 -17.12 33.11 14.86
CA ARG A 60 -15.80 32.50 15.02
C ARG A 60 -15.87 31.14 15.68
N GLN A 61 -16.74 30.96 16.67
CA GLN A 61 -17.01 29.65 17.29
C GLN A 61 -17.55 28.66 16.27
N ARG A 62 -18.53 29.05 15.44
CA ARG A 62 -19.05 28.18 14.37
C ARG A 62 -17.98 27.82 13.34
N ALA A 63 -17.09 28.75 13.00
CA ALA A 63 -15.97 28.48 12.10
C ALA A 63 -15.02 27.44 12.71
N LEU A 64 -14.64 27.62 13.98
CA LEU A 64 -13.78 26.66 14.71
C LEU A 64 -14.43 25.28 14.86
N ASP A 65 -15.71 25.21 15.20
CA ASP A 65 -16.44 23.95 15.34
C ASP A 65 -16.55 23.23 13.99
N THR A 66 -16.74 23.99 12.90
CA THR A 66 -16.80 23.44 11.54
C THR A 66 -15.43 22.94 11.08
N ASP A 67 -14.36 23.68 11.39
CA ASP A 67 -12.99 23.29 11.11
C ASP A 67 -12.60 22.05 11.92
N ALA A 68 -12.93 21.99 13.21
CA ALA A 68 -12.68 20.85 14.07
C ALA A 68 -13.44 19.58 13.60
N TYR A 69 -14.68 19.72 13.13
CA TYR A 69 -15.43 18.60 12.56
C TYR A 69 -14.85 18.11 11.23
N ARG A 70 -14.40 19.03 10.37
CA ARG A 70 -13.72 18.69 9.11
C ARG A 70 -12.38 18.01 9.36
N GLU A 71 -11.60 18.54 10.29
CA GLU A 71 -10.32 17.97 10.73
C GLU A 71 -10.53 16.58 11.34
N GLY A 72 -11.50 16.42 12.24
CA GLY A 72 -11.84 15.13 12.82
C GLY A 72 -12.26 14.08 11.78
N LEU A 73 -13.05 14.48 10.79
CA LEU A 73 -13.46 13.59 9.70
C LEU A 73 -12.31 13.25 8.73
N SER A 74 -11.38 14.18 8.52
CA SER A 74 -10.20 14.00 7.66
C SER A 74 -9.16 13.10 8.32
N ASN A 75 -8.85 13.35 9.59
CA ASN A 75 -7.83 12.59 10.33
C ASN A 75 -8.28 11.14 10.55
N ASN A 76 -9.55 10.91 10.85
CA ASN A 76 -10.07 9.57 11.13
C ASN A 76 -10.16 8.67 9.88
N LYS A 77 -10.19 9.24 8.67
CA LYS A 77 -10.25 8.48 7.40
C LYS A 77 -8.89 8.10 6.84
N GLY A 78 -7.81 8.79 7.23
CA GLY A 78 -6.45 8.52 6.74
C GLY A 78 -5.65 7.59 7.64
N GLN A 79 -5.88 7.63 8.94
CA GLN A 79 -4.97 7.04 9.92
C GLN A 79 -4.91 5.50 9.86
N PHE A 80 -6.07 4.83 9.76
CA PHE A 80 -6.12 3.36 9.79
C PHE A 80 -5.83 2.68 8.44
N VAL A 81 -5.97 3.41 7.33
CA VAL A 81 -5.75 2.85 5.98
C VAL A 81 -4.27 2.68 5.68
N GLN A 82 -3.43 3.61 6.16
CA GLN A 82 -1.99 3.55 5.94
C GLN A 82 -1.33 2.51 6.83
N GLU A 83 -1.70 2.46 8.11
CA GLU A 83 -1.15 1.50 9.08
C GLU A 83 -1.41 0.05 8.66
N GLY A 84 -2.66 -0.29 8.29
CA GLY A 84 -2.97 -1.63 7.79
C GLY A 84 -2.29 -1.98 6.46
N PHE A 85 -2.02 -0.99 5.59
CA PHE A 85 -1.25 -1.21 4.36
C PHE A 85 0.22 -1.50 4.66
N ASP A 86 0.84 -0.75 5.57
CA ASP A 86 2.25 -0.91 5.92
C ASP A 86 2.51 -2.26 6.61
N GLU A 87 1.59 -2.71 7.45
CA GLU A 87 1.61 -4.04 8.07
C GLU A 87 1.49 -5.16 7.03
N GLY A 88 0.47 -5.09 6.16
CA GLY A 88 0.24 -6.08 5.12
C GLY A 88 1.38 -6.15 4.10
N TYR A 89 1.94 -4.99 3.71
CA TYR A 89 3.09 -4.91 2.82
C TYR A 89 4.33 -5.56 3.43
N SER A 90 4.62 -5.26 4.70
CA SER A 90 5.76 -5.83 5.42
C SER A 90 5.66 -7.34 5.55
N LEU A 91 4.49 -7.87 5.92
CA LEU A 91 4.26 -9.31 5.98
C LEU A 91 4.39 -9.98 4.61
N GLY A 92 3.74 -9.41 3.59
CA GLY A 92 3.81 -9.91 2.21
C GLY A 92 5.24 -9.93 1.66
N ALA A 93 6.06 -8.92 1.98
CA ALA A 93 7.47 -8.90 1.61
C ALA A 93 8.26 -10.05 2.25
N ASN A 94 8.06 -10.31 3.55
CA ASN A 94 8.72 -11.43 4.25
C ASN A 94 8.29 -12.78 3.66
N LEU A 95 7.00 -12.98 3.40
CA LEU A 95 6.49 -14.19 2.72
C LEU A 95 7.11 -14.34 1.33
N GLY A 96 7.17 -13.26 0.55
CA GLY A 96 7.76 -13.26 -0.79
C GLY A 96 9.25 -13.62 -0.79
N ILE A 97 10.02 -13.15 0.20
CA ILE A 97 11.42 -13.53 0.38
C ILE A 97 11.55 -15.04 0.63
N LEU A 98 10.73 -15.60 1.52
CA LEU A 98 10.76 -17.04 1.83
C LEU A 98 10.36 -17.91 0.62
N VAL A 99 9.31 -17.52 -0.10
CA VAL A 99 8.88 -18.19 -1.33
C VAL A 99 10.00 -18.15 -2.37
N GLY A 100 10.60 -16.97 -2.58
CA GLY A 100 11.71 -16.77 -3.50
C GLY A 100 12.93 -17.62 -3.15
N TYR A 101 13.26 -17.73 -1.86
CA TYR A 101 14.35 -18.59 -1.36
C TYR A 101 14.10 -20.06 -1.71
N ILE A 102 12.90 -20.59 -1.41
CA ILE A 102 12.54 -21.99 -1.71
C ILE A 102 12.64 -22.27 -3.22
N LEU A 103 12.00 -21.43 -4.04
CA LEU A 103 12.00 -21.60 -5.49
C LEU A 103 13.41 -21.44 -6.07
N GLY A 104 14.20 -20.53 -5.53
CA GLY A 104 15.59 -20.30 -5.91
C GLY A 104 16.48 -21.52 -5.70
N ILE A 105 16.36 -22.18 -4.53
CA ILE A 105 17.12 -23.41 -4.24
C ILE A 105 16.71 -24.55 -5.17
N LEU A 106 15.41 -24.77 -5.33
CA LEU A 106 14.90 -25.82 -6.22
C LEU A 106 15.33 -25.59 -7.68
N GLN A 107 15.33 -24.35 -8.14
CA GLN A 107 15.85 -23.97 -9.45
C GLN A 107 17.38 -24.19 -9.55
N GLY A 108 18.12 -23.90 -8.48
CA GLY A 108 19.54 -24.19 -8.36
C GLY A 108 19.83 -25.68 -8.54
N PHE A 109 19.05 -26.55 -7.90
CA PHE A 109 19.17 -28.00 -8.07
C PHE A 109 18.90 -28.45 -9.50
N MET A 110 17.81 -28.00 -10.12
CA MET A 110 17.54 -28.33 -11.52
C MET A 110 18.68 -27.90 -12.44
N THR A 111 19.23 -26.70 -12.22
CA THR A 111 20.30 -26.16 -13.06
C THR A 111 21.60 -26.94 -12.88
N ALA A 112 21.95 -27.32 -11.64
CA ALA A 112 23.14 -28.09 -11.34
C ALA A 112 23.05 -29.55 -11.84
N LEU A 113 21.86 -30.16 -11.82
CA LEU A 113 21.66 -31.55 -12.23
C LEU A 113 21.50 -31.72 -13.75
N LYS A 114 21.15 -30.64 -14.45
CA LYS A 114 20.93 -30.65 -15.90
C LYS A 114 22.19 -31.12 -16.64
N GLY A 115 22.08 -32.25 -17.34
CA GLY A 115 23.19 -32.84 -18.11
C GLY A 115 24.19 -33.67 -17.29
N HIS A 116 24.02 -33.75 -15.97
CA HIS A 116 24.84 -34.59 -15.08
C HIS A 116 24.07 -35.82 -14.60
N ASP A 117 22.79 -35.65 -14.22
CA ASP A 117 21.93 -36.75 -13.76
C ASP A 117 20.47 -36.48 -14.17
N GLU A 118 20.04 -37.14 -15.25
CA GLU A 118 18.69 -36.96 -15.80
C GLU A 118 17.60 -37.40 -14.82
N THR A 119 17.84 -38.46 -14.04
CA THR A 119 16.83 -38.99 -13.11
C THR A 119 16.58 -38.04 -11.94
N ARG A 120 17.65 -37.46 -11.38
CA ARG A 120 17.53 -36.44 -10.33
C ARG A 120 17.03 -35.12 -10.89
N TRP A 121 17.38 -34.77 -12.12
CA TRP A 121 16.86 -33.60 -12.80
C TRP A 121 15.34 -33.66 -12.98
N GLU A 122 14.81 -34.79 -13.46
CA GLU A 122 13.35 -34.99 -13.59
C GLU A 122 12.64 -34.90 -12.23
N ALA A 123 13.24 -35.47 -11.18
CA ALA A 123 12.71 -35.37 -9.82
C ALA A 123 12.72 -33.92 -9.29
N ALA A 124 13.84 -33.20 -9.46
CA ALA A 124 13.96 -31.79 -9.08
C ALA A 124 12.97 -30.90 -9.86
N LYS A 125 12.76 -31.21 -11.15
CA LYS A 125 11.80 -30.50 -11.98
C LYS A 125 10.37 -30.69 -11.50
N LYS A 126 9.98 -31.93 -11.20
CA LYS A 126 8.66 -32.20 -10.64
C LYS A 126 8.44 -31.46 -9.31
N LEU A 127 9.44 -31.49 -8.43
CA LEU A 127 9.39 -30.76 -7.16
C LEU A 127 9.25 -29.25 -7.36
N TRP A 128 9.94 -28.67 -8.34
CA TRP A 128 9.81 -27.26 -8.66
C TRP A 128 8.45 -26.91 -9.23
N ASP A 129 7.89 -27.74 -10.13
CA ASP A 129 6.54 -27.54 -10.67
C ASP A 129 5.46 -27.64 -9.57
N ASP A 130 5.63 -28.58 -8.62
CA ASP A 130 4.75 -28.73 -7.47
C ASP A 130 4.88 -27.53 -6.50
N ALA A 131 6.11 -27.08 -6.23
CA ALA A 131 6.37 -25.91 -5.40
C ALA A 131 5.80 -24.63 -6.02
N GLN A 132 5.90 -24.44 -7.33
CA GLN A 132 5.36 -23.25 -8.00
C GLN A 132 3.84 -23.15 -7.86
N LYS A 133 3.13 -24.28 -7.85
CA LYS A 133 1.68 -24.30 -7.67
C LYS A 133 1.31 -24.04 -6.21
N GLU A 134 1.92 -24.77 -5.27
CA GLU A 134 1.60 -24.65 -3.84
C GLU A 134 2.09 -23.34 -3.20
N LEU A 135 3.13 -22.72 -3.75
CA LEU A 135 3.68 -21.44 -3.28
C LEU A 135 3.21 -20.25 -4.11
N ALA A 136 2.21 -20.44 -4.97
CA ALA A 136 1.57 -19.33 -5.67
C ALA A 136 0.98 -18.35 -4.66
N ILE A 137 1.01 -17.05 -4.99
CA ILE A 137 0.44 -15.99 -4.15
C ILE A 137 -1.01 -16.29 -3.77
N GLU A 138 -1.77 -16.86 -4.71
CA GLU A 138 -3.19 -17.21 -4.54
C GLU A 138 -3.40 -18.28 -3.45
N GLU A 139 -2.43 -19.18 -3.27
CA GLU A 139 -2.47 -20.25 -2.27
C GLU A 139 -1.89 -19.79 -0.93
N VAL A 140 -0.77 -19.06 -0.95
CA VAL A 140 -0.08 -18.60 0.28
C VAL A 140 -0.81 -17.45 0.95
N LEU A 141 -1.40 -16.54 0.17
CA LEU A 141 -2.21 -15.42 0.66
C LEU A 141 -3.71 -15.67 0.44
N GLY A 142 -4.10 -16.92 0.23
CA GLY A 142 -5.48 -17.31 0.01
C GLY A 142 -6.36 -17.07 1.24
N GLN A 143 -7.68 -17.06 1.02
CA GLN A 143 -8.68 -16.92 2.09
C GLN A 143 -8.61 -18.03 3.15
N GLU A 144 -7.87 -19.11 2.89
CA GLU A 144 -7.59 -20.16 3.87
C GLU A 144 -6.68 -19.65 5.00
N TRP A 145 -5.74 -18.76 4.68
CA TRP A 145 -4.72 -18.27 5.60
C TRP A 145 -4.95 -16.85 6.07
N ILE A 146 -5.64 -16.04 5.27
CA ILE A 146 -5.95 -14.63 5.55
C ILE A 146 -7.47 -14.45 5.59
N ASP A 147 -7.99 -13.65 6.52
CA ASP A 147 -9.42 -13.32 6.59
C ASP A 147 -9.81 -12.13 5.69
N GLU A 148 -11.09 -11.76 5.71
CA GLU A 148 -11.61 -10.63 4.92
C GLU A 148 -11.07 -9.27 5.41
N GLU A 149 -10.48 -9.23 6.60
CA GLU A 149 -9.89 -8.04 7.23
C GLU A 149 -8.38 -7.93 6.95
N GLY A 150 -7.76 -8.95 6.34
CA GLY A 150 -6.33 -8.99 6.03
C GLY A 150 -5.47 -9.55 7.16
N ILE A 151 -6.08 -10.13 8.19
CA ILE A 151 -5.41 -10.70 9.36
C ILE A 151 -5.13 -12.19 9.12
N TRP A 152 -3.94 -12.63 9.51
CA TRP A 152 -3.54 -14.03 9.40
C TRP A 152 -4.23 -14.94 10.41
N LYS A 153 -4.54 -16.17 9.99
CA LYS A 153 -5.31 -17.14 10.79
C LYS A 153 -4.44 -18.15 11.55
N TRP A 154 -3.13 -18.19 11.29
CA TRP A 154 -2.24 -19.16 11.94
C TRP A 154 -1.68 -18.63 13.27
N GLU A 155 -1.44 -19.56 14.19
CA GLU A 155 -0.84 -19.24 15.49
C GLU A 155 0.65 -18.96 15.31
N VAL A 156 1.11 -17.85 15.87
CA VAL A 156 2.52 -17.46 15.86
C VAL A 156 3.04 -17.49 17.29
N GLU A 157 3.94 -18.42 17.58
CA GLU A 157 4.67 -18.45 18.83
C GLU A 157 5.79 -17.39 18.76
N GLY A 158 5.53 -16.22 19.31
CA GLY A 158 6.54 -15.18 19.51
C GLY A 158 7.54 -15.57 20.59
N LYS A 159 8.82 -15.34 20.35
CA LYS A 159 9.87 -15.56 21.36
C LYS A 159 9.99 -14.38 22.34
N ASP A 160 9.51 -13.21 21.94
CA ASP A 160 9.51 -11.95 22.69
C ASP A 160 8.10 -11.31 22.71
N ASP A 161 7.92 -10.27 23.54
CA ASP A 161 6.66 -9.50 23.64
C ASP A 161 6.25 -8.81 22.32
N GLU A 162 7.19 -8.66 21.38
CA GLU A 162 6.96 -8.13 20.03
C GLU A 162 7.26 -9.20 18.97
N VAL A 163 6.21 -9.78 18.39
CA VAL A 163 6.34 -10.74 17.29
C VAL A 163 6.74 -10.02 16.01
N THR A 164 7.88 -10.39 15.43
CA THR A 164 8.33 -9.76 14.18
C THR A 164 7.59 -10.35 12.99
N PHE A 165 7.24 -9.56 11.96
CA PHE A 165 6.60 -10.06 10.73
C PHE A 165 7.38 -11.18 10.02
N LYS A 166 8.71 -11.20 10.21
CA LYS A 166 9.57 -12.30 9.76
C LYS A 166 9.21 -13.62 10.43
N GLU A 167 9.03 -13.62 11.75
CA GLU A 167 8.65 -14.81 12.52
C GLU A 167 7.24 -15.28 12.14
N VAL A 168 6.32 -14.34 11.95
CA VAL A 168 4.96 -14.61 11.45
C VAL A 168 5.03 -15.35 10.10
N ALA A 169 5.84 -14.87 9.16
CA ALA A 169 6.01 -15.46 7.84
C ALA A 169 6.68 -16.86 7.91
N GLU A 170 7.68 -17.05 8.77
CA GLU A 170 8.37 -18.33 8.95
C GLU A 170 7.46 -19.42 9.53
N GLN A 171 6.47 -19.03 10.33
CA GLN A 171 5.49 -19.94 10.92
C GLN A 171 4.33 -20.29 9.99
N HIS A 172 4.28 -19.72 8.78
CA HIS A 172 3.26 -20.06 7.80
C HIS A 172 3.29 -21.57 7.46
N PRO A 173 2.19 -22.32 7.60
CA PRO A 173 2.21 -23.79 7.54
C PRO A 173 2.72 -24.37 6.23
N VAL A 174 2.36 -23.75 5.09
CA VAL A 174 2.83 -24.16 3.76
C VAL A 174 4.34 -23.93 3.63
N LEU A 175 4.83 -22.75 4.03
CA LEU A 175 6.24 -22.41 3.92
C LEU A 175 7.09 -23.28 4.84
N LYS A 176 6.65 -23.49 6.07
CA LYS A 176 7.31 -24.38 7.04
C LYS A 176 7.47 -25.79 6.49
N THR A 177 6.44 -26.33 5.82
CA THR A 177 6.48 -27.64 5.19
C THR A 177 7.49 -27.67 4.04
N TRP A 178 7.48 -26.66 3.17
CA TRP A 178 8.37 -26.60 2.02
C TRP A 178 9.83 -26.34 2.41
N ILE A 179 10.09 -25.48 3.39
CA ILE A 179 11.42 -25.27 3.96
C ILE A 179 11.98 -26.58 4.52
N GLY A 180 11.15 -27.36 5.25
CA GLY A 180 11.52 -28.69 5.72
C GLY A 180 11.90 -29.63 4.57
N ARG A 181 11.04 -29.73 3.55
CA ARG A 181 11.30 -30.56 2.35
C ARG A 181 12.59 -30.16 1.64
N VAL A 182 12.84 -28.87 1.46
CA VAL A 182 14.06 -28.37 0.80
C VAL A 182 15.31 -28.74 1.61
N ARG A 183 15.27 -28.58 2.95
CA ARG A 183 16.37 -28.98 3.84
C ARG A 183 16.66 -30.48 3.75
N ASP A 184 15.62 -31.31 3.77
CA ASP A 184 15.76 -32.77 3.65
C ASP A 184 16.40 -33.18 2.30
N ILE A 185 15.98 -32.53 1.21
CA ILE A 185 16.54 -32.76 -0.12
C ILE A 185 17.99 -32.29 -0.19
N ALA A 186 18.28 -31.10 0.33
CA ALA A 186 19.63 -30.56 0.36
C ALA A 186 20.57 -31.49 1.14
N GLN A 187 20.14 -31.99 2.30
CA GLN A 187 20.91 -32.96 3.08
C GLN A 187 21.12 -34.28 2.32
N THR A 188 20.08 -34.77 1.64
CA THR A 188 20.16 -36.00 0.84
C THR A 188 21.15 -35.85 -0.32
N TRP A 189 21.25 -34.66 -0.90
CA TRP A 189 22.15 -34.36 -2.02
C TRP A 189 23.50 -33.79 -1.59
N GLY A 190 23.74 -33.61 -0.29
CA GLY A 190 24.98 -33.10 0.27
C GLY A 190 25.24 -31.63 -0.05
N VAL A 191 24.18 -30.84 -0.25
CA VAL A 191 24.27 -29.40 -0.50
C VAL A 191 24.29 -28.67 0.83
N ASP A 192 25.32 -27.87 1.04
CA ASP A 192 25.43 -26.98 2.20
C ASP A 192 24.58 -25.72 1.98
N LEU A 193 23.49 -25.62 2.73
CA LEU A 193 22.59 -24.45 2.70
C LEU A 193 23.09 -23.32 3.60
N GLU A 194 23.94 -23.59 4.60
CA GLU A 194 24.46 -22.57 5.52
C GLU A 194 25.44 -21.63 4.79
N ALA A 195 26.16 -22.15 3.80
CA ALA A 195 26.97 -21.33 2.89
C ALA A 195 26.14 -20.28 2.12
N LEU A 196 24.84 -20.50 1.94
CA LEU A 196 23.93 -19.56 1.28
C LEU A 196 23.43 -18.47 2.25
N GLU A 197 23.25 -18.81 3.53
CA GLU A 197 22.77 -17.90 4.58
C GLU A 197 23.90 -17.00 5.13
N GLY A 198 25.12 -17.53 5.24
CA GLY A 198 26.29 -16.78 5.76
C GLY A 198 26.77 -15.63 4.87
N GLY A 199 26.29 -15.52 3.63
CA GLY A 199 26.55 -14.37 2.75
C GLY A 199 25.80 -13.09 3.15
N GLN A 200 24.77 -13.20 4.00
CA GLN A 200 23.88 -12.09 4.34
C GLN A 200 24.35 -11.27 5.56
N GLU A 201 25.20 -11.84 6.41
CA GLU A 201 25.72 -11.17 7.63
C GLU A 201 26.97 -10.31 7.36
N GLY A 202 27.70 -10.57 6.26
CA GLY A 202 28.97 -9.88 5.95
C GLY A 202 28.87 -8.51 5.27
N ALA A 203 27.65 -8.03 4.95
CA ALA A 203 27.45 -6.77 4.21
C ALA A 203 27.14 -5.56 5.10
N VAL A 204 26.87 -5.76 6.40
CA VAL A 204 26.43 -4.67 7.31
C VAL A 204 27.58 -4.05 8.10
N GLU A 205 28.78 -4.65 8.10
CA GLU A 205 29.95 -4.13 8.82
C GLU A 205 30.91 -3.27 7.97
N ALA A 206 30.53 -2.89 6.75
CA ALA A 206 31.38 -2.14 5.84
C ALA A 206 30.92 -0.70 5.55
N GLU A 207 30.11 -0.07 6.41
CA GLU A 207 29.98 1.39 6.48
C GLU A 207 29.73 1.82 7.94
N GLY A 208 30.82 2.07 8.66
CA GLY A 208 30.84 2.68 10.00
C GLY A 208 32.09 3.53 10.18
#